data_AF-A0A2E4XXN6-F1
#
_entry.id   AF-A0A2E4XXN6-F1
#
_cell.length_a   1.000
_cell.length_b   1.000
_cell.length_c   1.000
_cell.angle_alpha   90.00
_cell.angle_beta   90.00
_cell.angle_gamma   90.00
#
_symmetry.space_group_name_H-M   'P 1'
#
loop_
_entity.id
_entity.type
_entity.pdbx_description
1 polymer ?
#
loop_
_entity_poly.entity_id
_entity_poly.type
_entity_poly.pdbx_seq_one_letter_code
_entity_poly.pdbx_strand_id
1 'polypeptide(L)'
;MQPLKALVIFLGVLIFVAFGVLAYGIATKFKTSGETPTSRHFEATNVEIPAGARIVETRIGGNRIILRVETPDGGMALILIDAGTGERTGVIHLKDGPAR
;
A
#
# COMPACT_ATOMS: atom_id res chain seq x y z
N MET A 1 36.89 -36.09 -21.68
CA MET A 1 36.53 -35.38 -20.43
C MET A 1 36.03 -33.94 -20.65
N GLN A 2 36.32 -33.28 -21.78
CA GLN A 2 35.99 -31.86 -22.00
C GLN A 2 34.49 -31.51 -22.13
N PRO A 3 33.60 -32.30 -22.77
CA PRO A 3 32.21 -31.89 -22.95
C PRO A 3 31.40 -31.90 -21.65
N LEU A 4 31.69 -32.84 -20.74
CA LEU A 4 31.04 -32.88 -19.44
C LEU A 4 31.39 -31.65 -18.59
N LYS A 5 32.63 -31.17 -18.67
CA LYS A 5 33.09 -30.00 -17.91
C LYS A 5 32.47 -28.70 -18.44
N ALA A 6 32.29 -28.58 -19.77
CA ALA A 6 31.59 -27.46 -20.38
C ALA A 6 30.12 -27.37 -19.95
N LEU A 7 29.43 -28.50 -19.88
CA LEU A 7 28.04 -28.56 -19.44
C LEU A 7 27.88 -28.12 -17.98
N VAL A 8 28.82 -28.52 -17.11
CA VAL A 8 28.82 -28.12 -15.69
C VAL A 8 29.06 -26.62 -15.52
N ILE A 9 29.98 -26.05 -16.32
CA ILE A 9 30.23 -24.61 -16.30
C ILE A 9 28.96 -23.85 -16.74
N PHE A 10 28.30 -24.31 -17.79
CA PHE A 10 27.05 -23.71 -18.26
C PHE A 10 25.94 -23.79 -17.19
N LEU A 11 25.77 -24.95 -16.55
CA LEU A 11 24.80 -25.13 -15.47
C LEU A 11 25.10 -24.21 -14.29
N GLY A 12 26.36 -24.07 -13.91
CA GLY A 12 26.79 -23.16 -12.85
C GLY A 12 26.42 -21.71 -13.15
N VAL A 13 26.69 -21.24 -14.37
CA VAL A 13 26.31 -19.89 -14.81
C VAL A 13 24.80 -19.68 -14.76
N LEU A 14 24.01 -20.65 -15.23
CA LEU A 14 22.55 -20.57 -15.21
C LEU A 14 22.00 -20.42 -13.78
N ILE A 15 22.55 -21.18 -12.83
CA ILE A 15 22.18 -21.09 -11.41
C ILE A 15 22.53 -19.71 -10.84
N PHE A 16 23.72 -19.19 -11.14
CA PHE A 16 24.14 -17.86 -10.69
C PHE A 16 23.21 -16.75 -11.22
N VAL A 17 22.82 -16.83 -12.50
CA VAL A 17 21.86 -15.88 -13.09
C VAL A 17 20.52 -15.95 -12.40
N ALA A 18 19.96 -17.15 -12.21
CA ALA A 18 18.68 -17.34 -11.52
C ALA A 18 18.71 -16.80 -10.08
N PHE A 19 19.79 -17.07 -9.36
CA PHE A 19 19.98 -16.57 -7.99
C PHE A 19 20.10 -15.05 -7.94
N GLY A 20 20.81 -14.46 -8.90
CA GLY A 20 20.93 -13.00 -9.05
C GLY A 20 19.57 -12.33 -9.31
N VAL A 21 18.75 -12.91 -10.21
CA VAL A 21 17.38 -12.41 -10.47
C VAL A 21 16.52 -12.51 -9.21
N LEU A 22 16.61 -13.62 -8.47
CA LEU A 22 15.86 -13.80 -7.23
C LEU A 22 16.27 -12.77 -6.16
N ALA A 23 17.58 -12.58 -5.95
CA ALA A 23 18.11 -11.60 -5.01
C ALA A 23 17.69 -10.17 -5.39
N TYR A 24 17.73 -9.82 -6.68
CA TYR A 24 17.27 -8.53 -7.17
C TYR A 24 15.76 -8.33 -6.96
N GLY A 25 14.95 -9.35 -7.27
CA GLY A 25 13.50 -9.33 -7.03
C GLY A 25 13.15 -9.14 -5.56
N ILE A 26 13.90 -9.78 -4.67
CA ILE A 26 13.75 -9.63 -3.21
C ILE A 26 14.18 -8.22 -2.77
N ALA A 27 15.34 -7.74 -3.21
CA ALA A 27 15.84 -6.41 -2.85
C ALA A 27 14.91 -5.28 -3.33
N THR A 28 14.32 -5.42 -4.53
CA THR A 28 13.35 -4.46 -5.07
C THR A 28 12.01 -4.51 -4.33
N LYS A 29 11.50 -5.69 -4.00
CA LYS A 29 10.32 -5.85 -3.14
C LYS A 29 10.51 -5.24 -1.75
N PHE A 30 11.68 -5.37 -1.16
CA PHE A 30 11.98 -4.77 0.14
C PHE A 30 12.13 -3.25 0.08
N LYS A 31 12.62 -2.66 -1.02
CA LYS A 31 12.59 -1.20 -1.19
C LYS A 31 11.17 -0.64 -1.30
N THR A 32 10.25 -1.39 -1.89
CA THR A 32 8.82 -1.04 -1.93
C THR A 32 8.10 -1.32 -0.60
N SER A 33 8.57 -2.28 0.20
CA SER A 33 7.96 -2.65 1.49
C SER A 33 8.68 -2.02 2.70
N GLY A 34 9.71 -1.23 2.44
CA GLY A 34 10.56 -0.59 3.43
C GLY A 34 10.00 0.76 3.87
N GLU A 35 8.77 0.77 4.36
CA GLU A 35 8.39 1.83 5.29
C GLU A 35 9.13 1.51 6.61
N THR A 36 10.37 1.97 6.70
CA THR A 36 11.02 2.13 8.00
C THR A 36 10.03 2.86 8.91
N PRO A 37 9.76 2.36 10.13
CA PRO A 37 9.02 3.12 11.12
C PRO A 37 9.97 4.23 11.58
N THR A 38 10.18 5.22 10.72
CA THR A 38 10.61 6.51 11.19
C THR A 38 9.46 6.91 12.09
N SER A 39 9.77 7.14 13.36
CA SER A 39 8.87 7.81 14.28
C SER A 39 8.62 9.20 13.70
N ARG A 40 7.77 9.29 12.66
CA ARG A 40 7.19 10.56 12.23
C ARG A 40 6.42 10.96 13.48
N HIS A 41 6.90 12.02 14.12
CA HIS A 41 6.10 12.74 15.08
C HIS A 41 4.76 12.97 14.39
N PHE A 42 3.70 12.37 14.94
CA PHE A 42 2.35 12.69 14.50
C PHE A 42 2.15 14.16 14.89
N GLU A 43 2.48 15.07 13.97
CA GLU A 43 2.07 16.46 14.13
C GLU A 43 0.54 16.48 14.11
N ALA A 44 -0.04 17.37 14.90
CA ALA A 44 -1.48 17.52 14.98
C ALA A 44 -2.01 18.01 13.62
N THR A 45 -2.37 17.06 12.76
CA THR A 45 -2.92 17.32 11.42
C THR A 45 -4.44 17.40 11.52
N ASN A 46 -4.99 18.55 11.12
CA ASN A 46 -6.43 18.71 10.98
C ASN A 46 -6.89 18.08 9.67
N VAL A 47 -7.69 17.03 9.76
CA VAL A 47 -8.34 16.44 8.59
C VAL A 47 -9.71 17.09 8.42
N GLU A 48 -9.92 17.75 7.28
CA GLU A 48 -11.22 18.31 6.92
C GLU A 48 -12.23 17.18 6.67
N ILE A 49 -13.19 17.09 7.59
CA ILE A 49 -14.37 16.24 7.47
C ILE A 49 -15.50 17.11 6.89
N PRO A 50 -16.31 16.61 5.94
CA PRO A 50 -17.43 17.36 5.40
C PRO A 50 -18.37 17.85 6.51
N ALA A 51 -18.84 19.09 6.41
CA ALA A 51 -19.68 19.69 7.44
C ALA A 51 -20.96 18.86 7.67
N GLY A 52 -21.23 18.54 8.94
CA GLY A 52 -22.37 17.71 9.33
C GLY A 52 -22.20 16.21 9.06
N ALA A 53 -21.07 15.76 8.50
CA ALA A 53 -20.85 14.35 8.26
C ALA A 53 -20.54 13.60 9.56
N ARG A 54 -21.11 12.40 9.69
CA ARG A 54 -20.92 11.52 10.85
C ARG A 54 -19.96 10.39 10.47
N ILE A 55 -18.96 10.14 11.32
CA ILE A 55 -18.09 8.96 11.16
C ILE A 55 -18.90 7.72 11.57
N VAL A 56 -19.09 6.81 10.61
CA VAL A 56 -19.85 5.56 10.79
C VAL A 56 -18.92 4.38 11.05
N GLU A 57 -17.76 4.33 10.39
CA GLU A 57 -16.76 3.30 10.63
C GLU A 57 -15.36 3.84 10.42
N THR A 58 -14.41 3.32 11.20
CA THR A 58 -12.98 3.52 10.99
C THR A 58 -12.33 2.17 10.78
N ARG A 59 -11.57 2.02 9.70
CA ARG A 59 -10.73 0.84 9.45
C ARG A 59 -9.29 1.25 9.28
N ILE A 60 -8.40 0.48 9.89
CA ILE A 60 -6.96 0.68 9.83
C ILE A 60 -6.35 -0.56 9.18
N GLY A 61 -5.55 -0.37 8.14
CA GLY A 61 -4.93 -1.48 7.41
C GLY A 61 -3.65 -1.07 6.68
N GLY A 62 -2.54 -1.73 7.00
CA GLY A 62 -1.22 -1.36 6.48
C GLY A 62 -0.86 0.07 6.88
N ASN A 63 -0.51 0.91 5.89
CA ASN A 63 -0.23 2.34 6.09
C ASN A 63 -1.43 3.25 5.73
N ARG A 64 -2.67 2.77 5.87
CA ARG A 64 -3.87 3.55 5.55
C ARG A 64 -4.92 3.47 6.63
N ILE A 65 -5.54 4.62 6.89
CA ILE A 65 -6.74 4.78 7.70
C ILE A 65 -7.87 5.12 6.74
N ILE A 66 -8.96 4.36 6.80
CA ILE A 66 -10.16 4.57 6.01
C ILE A 66 -11.28 4.96 6.97
N LEU A 67 -11.81 6.16 6.80
CA LEU A 67 -13.00 6.63 7.51
C LEU A 67 -14.20 6.54 6.59
N ARG A 68 -15.22 5.77 6.97
CA ARG A 68 -16.52 5.85 6.34
C ARG A 68 -17.32 6.93 7.04
N VAL A 69 -17.72 7.94 6.28
CA VAL A 69 -18.56 9.03 6.73
C VAL A 69 -19.90 9.00 6.01
N GLU A 70 -20.95 9.32 6.75
CA GLU A 70 -22.29 9.57 6.24
C GLU A 70 -22.50 11.08 6.20
N THR A 71 -22.90 11.58 5.04
CA THR A 71 -23.14 13.00 4.76
C THR A 71 -24.56 13.34 5.21
N PRO A 72 -24.85 14.58 5.67
CA PRO A 72 -26.20 14.99 6.05
C PRO A 72 -27.24 14.81 4.92
N ASP A 73 -26.80 14.80 3.66
CA ASP A 73 -27.65 14.53 2.48
C ASP A 73 -27.99 13.04 2.29
N GLY A 74 -27.61 12.16 3.22
CA GLY A 74 -27.80 10.70 3.15
C GLY A 74 -26.77 9.97 2.27
N GLY A 75 -25.83 10.70 1.65
CA GLY A 75 -24.75 10.13 0.84
C GLY A 75 -23.62 9.56 1.69
N MET A 76 -22.94 8.53 1.19
CA MET A 76 -21.78 7.95 1.86
C MET A 76 -20.47 8.44 1.22
N ALA A 77 -19.42 8.60 2.03
CA ALA A 77 -18.07 8.84 1.52
C ALA A 77 -17.03 8.04 2.31
N LEU A 78 -15.94 7.67 1.63
CA LEU A 78 -14.75 7.09 2.22
C LEU A 78 -13.63 8.12 2.17
N ILE A 79 -13.12 8.51 3.32
CA ILE A 79 -11.96 9.38 3.44
C ILE A 79 -10.74 8.47 3.67
N LEU A 80 -9.76 8.60 2.79
CA LEU A 80 -8.50 7.86 2.88
C LEU A 80 -7.45 8.76 3.48
N ILE A 81 -6.78 8.28 4.52
CA ILE A 81 -5.73 8.99 5.24
C ILE A 81 -4.49 8.09 5.25
N ASP A 82 -3.32 8.66 4.98
CA ASP A 82 -2.04 7.98 5.16
C ASP A 82 -1.76 7.84 6.66
N ALA A 83 -1.57 6.60 7.13
CA ALA A 83 -1.40 6.34 8.56
C ALA A 83 -0.05 6.85 9.09
N GLY A 84 0.91 7.13 8.22
CA GLY A 84 2.24 7.60 8.60
C GLY A 84 2.33 9.13 8.65
N THR A 85 1.65 9.86 7.76
CA THR A 85 1.65 11.35 7.77
C THR A 85 0.40 11.96 8.40
N GLY A 86 -0.69 11.21 8.50
CA GLY A 86 -2.00 11.75 8.88
C GLY A 86 -2.66 12.60 7.78
N GLU A 87 -2.07 12.67 6.58
CA GLU A 87 -2.62 13.44 5.47
C GLU A 87 -3.76 12.71 4.77
N ARG A 88 -4.77 13.47 4.35
CA ARG A 88 -5.87 12.97 3.52
C ARG A 88 -5.36 12.64 2.11
N THR A 89 -5.17 11.36 1.83
CA THR A 89 -4.78 10.86 0.50
C THR A 89 -5.90 11.00 -0.53
N GLY A 90 -7.17 11.00 -0.09
CA GLY A 90 -8.29 11.20 -1.00
C GLY A 90 -9.67 11.02 -0.38
N VAL A 91 -10.69 11.28 -1.20
CA VAL A 91 -12.10 11.12 -0.85
C VAL A 91 -12.79 10.37 -1.97
N ILE A 92 -13.56 9.34 -1.63
CA ILE A 92 -14.39 8.58 -2.55
C ILE A 92 -15.84 8.78 -2.14
N HIS A 93 -16.64 9.42 -3.00
CA HIS A 93 -18.08 9.55 -2.80
C HIS A 93 -18.78 8.29 -3.31
N LEU A 94 -19.55 7.63 -2.45
CA LEU A 94 -20.38 6.49 -2.80
C LEU A 94 -21.77 7.01 -3.16
N LYS A 95 -22.20 6.67 -4.37
CA LYS A 95 -23.58 6.88 -4.84
C LYS A 95 -24.27 5.53 -4.90
N ASP A 96 -25.55 5.50 -4.59
CA ASP A 96 -26.34 4.28 -4.76
C ASP A 96 -26.36 3.90 -6.25
N GLY A 97 -26.01 2.65 -6.52
CA GLY A 97 -26.17 2.07 -7.85
C GLY A 97 -27.66 1.83 -8.14
N PRO A 98 -28.06 1.72 -9.42
CA PRO A 98 -29.44 1.38 -9.75
C PRO A 98 -29.84 0.06 -9.07
N ALA A 99 -30.97 0.06 -8.37
CA ALA A 99 -31.57 -1.16 -7.84
C ALA A 99 -31.84 -2.10 -9.01
N ARG A 100 -31.16 -3.25 -9.02
CA ARG A 100 -31.28 -4.27 -10.07
C ARG A 100 -32.36 -5.27 -9.73
#